data_AF-A0A074TCD8-F1
#
_entry.id   AF-A0A074TCD8-F1
#
_cell.length_a   1.000
_cell.length_b   1.000
_cell.length_c   1.000
_cell.angle_alpha   90.00
_cell.angle_beta   90.00
_cell.angle_gamma   90.00
#
_symmetry.space_group_name_H-M   'P 1'
#
loop_
_entity.id
_entity.type
_entity.pdbx_description
1 polymer ?
#
loop_
_entity_poly.entity_id
_entity_poly.type
_entity_poly.pdbx_seq_one_letter_code
_entity_poly.pdbx_strand_id
1 'polypeptide(L)'
;MGAACSFRVRIEVSAGRDPAEPGALWLRGLATLSDCQRAYVEARGQADLGASQFGTGEVFDRFGQHVASISYNGRLWPPVPWHSGLVPLAEAPPP
;
A
#
# COMPACT_ATOMS: atom_id res chain seq x y z
N MET A 1 -2.51 -25.91 -13.15
CA MET A 1 -2.85 -25.05 -12.00
C MET A 1 -1.69 -24.10 -11.75
N GLY A 2 -1.72 -22.91 -12.34
CA GLY A 2 -0.71 -21.88 -12.06
C GLY A 2 -0.98 -21.34 -10.66
N ALA A 3 0.04 -21.35 -9.79
CA ALA A 3 -0.09 -20.72 -8.48
C ALA A 3 -0.41 -19.23 -8.69
N ALA A 4 -1.62 -18.80 -8.31
CA ALA A 4 -1.98 -17.39 -8.39
C ALA A 4 -0.97 -16.60 -7.54
N CYS A 5 -0.26 -15.66 -8.17
CA CYS A 5 0.59 -14.71 -7.46
C CYS A 5 -0.33 -13.83 -6.60
N SER A 6 -0.49 -14.18 -5.33
CA SER A 6 -1.30 -13.43 -4.39
C SER A 6 -0.42 -12.47 -3.60
N PHE A 7 -0.63 -11.17 -3.78
CA PHE A 7 -0.06 -10.12 -2.96
C PHE A 7 -0.99 -9.76 -1.81
N ARG A 8 -0.40 -9.16 -0.79
CA ARG A 8 -1.09 -8.55 0.34
C ARG A 8 -0.46 -7.20 0.66
N VAL A 9 -1.27 -6.23 1.05
CA VAL A 9 -0.81 -4.89 1.43
C VAL A 9 -1.10 -4.68 2.91
N ARG A 10 -0.09 -4.28 3.67
CA ARG A 10 -0.23 -3.82 5.06
C ARG A 10 -0.23 -2.30 5.07
N ILE A 11 -1.17 -1.69 5.78
CA ILE A 11 -1.26 -0.24 5.94
C ILE A 11 -1.35 0.04 7.43
N GLU A 12 -0.43 0.85 7.93
CA GLU A 12 -0.48 1.31 9.32
C GLU A 12 -1.39 2.52 9.43
N VAL A 13 -2.43 2.39 10.25
CA VAL A 13 -3.32 3.49 10.63
C VAL A 13 -2.91 3.97 12.00
N SER A 14 -2.55 5.25 12.08
CA SER A 14 -2.14 5.91 13.31
C SER A 14 -3.30 6.69 13.92
N ALA A 15 -3.34 6.76 15.25
CA ALA A 15 -4.23 7.66 15.95
C ALA A 15 -3.89 9.11 15.58
N GLY A 16 -4.90 9.97 15.50
CA GLY A 16 -4.69 11.37 15.16
C GLY A 16 -5.91 12.23 15.39
N ARG A 17 -6.04 13.29 14.59
CA ARG A 17 -7.09 14.30 14.73
C ARG A 17 -8.47 13.71 14.43
N ASP A 18 -8.54 12.86 13.42
CA ASP A 18 -9.77 12.21 12.99
C ASP A 18 -9.97 10.89 13.75
N PRO A 19 -11.21 10.55 14.15
CA PRO A 19 -11.49 9.33 14.89
C PRO A 19 -11.26 8.10 14.00
N ALA A 20 -10.12 7.43 14.20
CA ALA A 20 -9.76 6.19 13.54
C ALA A 20 -9.27 5.19 14.59
N GLU A 21 -9.62 3.91 14.43
CA GLU A 21 -9.04 2.85 15.23
C GLU A 21 -7.58 2.63 14.78
N PRO A 22 -6.57 2.93 15.61
CA PRO A 22 -5.19 2.70 15.24
C PRO A 22 -4.93 1.19 15.10
N GLY A 23 -4.15 0.81 14.11
CA GLY A 23 -3.87 -0.59 13.83
C GLY A 23 -3.31 -0.85 12.45
N ALA A 24 -3.20 -2.14 12.09
CA ALA A 24 -2.75 -2.56 10.78
C ALA A 24 -3.93 -3.05 9.94
N LEU A 25 -4.27 -2.31 8.89
CA LEU A 25 -5.20 -2.74 7.86
C LEU A 25 -4.48 -3.67 6.88
N TRP A 26 -5.11 -4.79 6.52
CA TRP A 26 -4.58 -5.76 5.57
C TRP A 26 -5.49 -5.94 4.37
N LEU A 27 -4.99 -5.60 3.18
CA LEU A 27 -5.61 -5.93 1.90
C LEU A 27 -5.00 -7.24 1.38
N ARG A 28 -5.81 -8.16 0.85
CA ARG A 28 -5.37 -9.54 0.52
C ARG A 28 -5.98 -10.02 -0.79
N GLY A 29 -5.38 -11.04 -1.38
CA GLY A 29 -5.91 -11.70 -2.59
C GLY A 29 -5.69 -10.90 -3.87
N LEU A 30 -4.70 -10.01 -3.88
CA LEU A 30 -4.42 -9.10 -4.99
C LEU A 30 -3.52 -9.81 -6.01
N ALA A 31 -3.86 -9.76 -7.30
CA ALA A 31 -3.16 -10.55 -8.32
C ALA A 31 -1.91 -9.84 -8.87
N THR A 32 -1.93 -8.51 -8.90
CA THR A 32 -0.85 -7.69 -9.48
C THR A 32 -0.47 -6.53 -8.58
N LEU A 33 0.70 -5.93 -8.84
CA LEU A 33 1.13 -4.70 -8.15
C LEU A 33 0.17 -3.53 -8.45
N SER A 34 -0.39 -3.45 -9.66
CA SER A 34 -1.39 -2.45 -10.01
C SER A 34 -2.69 -2.63 -9.22
N ASP A 35 -3.13 -3.87 -8.97
CA ASP A 35 -4.27 -4.13 -8.08
C ASP A 35 -3.97 -3.70 -6.65
N CYS A 36 -2.73 -3.88 -6.18
CA CYS A 36 -2.31 -3.38 -4.86
C CYS A 36 -2.41 -1.87 -4.75
N GLN A 37 -1.99 -1.13 -5.79
CA GLN A 37 -2.11 0.32 -5.83
C GLN A 37 -3.58 0.78 -5.83
N ARG A 38 -4.42 0.15 -6.66
CA ARG A 38 -5.86 0.47 -6.72
C ARG A 38 -6.52 0.24 -5.37
N ALA A 39 -6.34 -0.95 -4.79
CA ALA A 39 -6.93 -1.30 -3.51
C ALA A 39 -6.44 -0.38 -2.38
N TYR A 40 -5.18 0.06 -2.41
CA TYR A 40 -4.66 1.06 -1.46
C TYR A 40 -5.35 2.42 -1.63
N VAL A 41 -5.46 2.91 -2.87
CA VAL A 41 -6.08 4.22 -3.15
C VAL A 41 -7.56 4.21 -2.78
N GLU A 42 -8.28 3.12 -3.06
CA GLU A 42 -9.67 2.92 -2.66
C GLU A 42 -9.82 2.90 -1.13
N ALA A 43 -8.99 2.10 -0.44
CA ALA A 43 -9.01 2.04 1.03
C ALA A 43 -8.71 3.40 1.67
N ARG A 44 -7.75 4.15 1.12
CA ARG A 44 -7.45 5.52 1.54
C ARG A 44 -8.64 6.46 1.34
N GLY A 45 -9.29 6.36 0.18
CA GLY A 45 -10.46 7.18 -0.15
C GLY A 45 -11.68 6.85 0.73
N GLN A 46 -11.86 5.59 1.12
CA GLN A 46 -12.92 5.16 2.04
C GLN A 46 -12.66 5.55 3.49
N ALA A 47 -11.39 5.52 3.92
CA ALA A 47 -11.01 5.90 5.27
C ALA A 47 -11.17 7.41 5.53
N ASP A 48 -11.06 8.23 4.47
CA ASP A 48 -11.10 9.70 4.53
C ASP A 48 -10.08 10.28 5.53
N LEU A 49 -8.94 9.61 5.67
CA LEU A 49 -7.86 9.98 6.60
C LEU A 49 -6.72 10.66 5.87
N GLY A 50 -6.16 11.72 6.48
CA GLY A 50 -4.96 12.39 5.99
C GLY A 50 -3.69 11.53 6.06
N ALA A 51 -2.64 11.96 5.36
CA ALA A 51 -1.36 11.24 5.27
C ALA A 51 -0.63 11.06 6.62
N SER A 52 -0.98 11.82 7.65
CA SER A 52 -0.46 11.66 9.01
C SER A 52 -1.10 10.50 9.76
N GLN A 53 -2.28 10.05 9.33
CA GLN A 53 -3.02 8.96 9.97
C GLN A 53 -3.06 7.71 9.08
N PHE A 54 -3.18 7.86 7.77
CA PHE A 54 -3.16 6.76 6.82
C PHE A 54 -1.75 6.58 6.26
N GLY A 55 -1.04 5.59 6.79
CA GLY A 55 0.35 5.32 6.46
C GLY A 55 0.56 4.82 5.02
N THR A 56 1.83 4.62 4.68
CA THR A 56 2.22 3.97 3.43
C THR A 56 1.80 2.50 3.42
N GLY A 57 1.50 1.97 2.23
CA GLY A 57 1.23 0.55 2.06
C GLY A 57 2.52 -0.25 1.89
N GLU A 58 2.70 -1.35 2.62
CA GLU A 58 3.79 -2.30 2.41
C GLU A 58 3.25 -3.51 1.65
N VAL A 59 3.79 -3.82 0.47
CA VAL A 59 3.33 -4.91 -0.40
C VAL A 59 4.19 -6.15 -0.18
N PHE A 60 3.54 -7.24 0.20
CA PHE A 60 4.18 -8.54 0.37
C PHE A 60 3.68 -9.53 -0.66
N ASP A 61 4.57 -10.38 -1.16
CA ASP A 61 4.19 -11.53 -1.96
C ASP A 61 3.61 -12.68 -1.11
N ARG A 62 3.27 -13.78 -1.77
CA ARG A 62 2.71 -14.98 -1.14
C ARG A 62 3.67 -15.69 -0.17
N PHE A 63 4.97 -15.46 -0.30
CA PHE A 63 6.00 -16.01 0.59
C PHE A 63 6.29 -15.07 1.77
N GLY A 64 5.65 -13.91 1.81
CA GLY A 64 5.86 -12.90 2.84
C GLY A 64 7.07 -12.00 2.58
N GLN A 65 7.66 -12.04 1.38
CA GLN A 65 8.74 -11.14 0.99
C GLN A 65 8.17 -9.74 0.73
N HIS A 66 8.78 -8.71 1.30
CA HIS A 66 8.46 -7.32 0.99
C HIS A 66 8.98 -6.99 -0.42
N VAL A 67 8.07 -6.69 -1.34
CA VAL A 67 8.41 -6.50 -2.76
C VAL A 67 8.28 -5.06 -3.23
N ALA A 68 7.50 -4.23 -2.53
CA ALA A 68 7.33 -2.81 -2.85
C ALA A 68 6.63 -2.05 -1.72
N SER A 69 6.76 -0.72 -1.71
CA SER A 69 5.97 0.18 -0.88
C SER A 69 5.04 1.04 -1.74
N ILE A 70 3.89 1.45 -1.21
CA ILE A 70 2.94 2.35 -1.84
C ILE A 70 2.89 3.63 -1.02
N SER A 71 3.28 4.76 -1.61
CA SER A 71 3.16 6.06 -0.92
C SER A 71 1.72 6.55 -0.90
N TYR A 72 1.43 7.55 -0.05
CA TYR A 72 0.08 8.09 0.13
C TYR A 72 -0.62 8.55 -1.17
N ASN A 73 0.15 8.96 -2.18
CA ASN A 73 -0.38 9.32 -3.51
C ASN A 73 -0.56 8.12 -4.46
N GLY A 74 -0.39 6.88 -3.98
CA GLY A 74 -0.61 5.65 -4.75
C GLY A 74 0.59 5.20 -5.60
N ARG A 75 1.74 5.90 -5.57
CA ARG A 75 2.94 5.49 -6.31
C ARG A 75 3.60 4.28 -5.69
N LEU A 76 4.12 3.39 -6.53
CA LEU A 76 4.85 2.21 -6.11
C LEU A 76 6.36 2.50 -6.05
N TRP A 77 7.00 2.11 -4.97
CA TRP A 77 8.42 2.33 -4.69
C TRP A 77 9.12 1.01 -4.40
N PRO A 78 10.43 0.90 -4.66
CA PRO A 78 11.17 -0.30 -4.29
C PRO A 78 11.20 -0.47 -2.75
N PRO A 79 11.32 -1.72 -2.26
CA PRO A 79 11.27 -2.06 -0.83
C PRO A 79 12.60 -1.74 -0.13
N VAL A 80 13.13 -0.55 -0.36
CA VAL A 80 14.39 -0.05 0.19
C VAL A 80 14.15 1.20 1.01
N PRO A 81 15.04 1.54 1.96
CA PRO A 81 14.95 2.79 2.71
C PRO A 81 14.84 4.00 1.77
N TRP A 82 13.95 4.93 2.11
CA TRP A 82 13.71 6.11 1.28
C TRP A 82 14.96 6.99 1.19
N HIS A 83 15.25 7.48 -0.01
CA HIS A 83 16.22 8.54 -0.29
C HIS A 83 15.77 9.36 -1.50
N SER A 84 16.25 10.61 -1.62
CA SER A 84 15.80 11.58 -2.63
C SER A 84 16.05 11.18 -4.09
N GLY A 85 17.01 10.28 -4.32
CA GLY A 85 17.32 9.75 -5.66
C GLY A 85 16.48 8.56 -6.10
N LEU A 86 15.53 8.11 -5.29
CA LEU A 86 14.66 6.99 -5.67
C LEU A 86 13.72 7.38 -6.80
N VAL A 87 13.50 6.42 -7.70
CA VAL A 87 12.53 6.50 -8.78
C VAL A 87 11.40 5.52 -8.47
N PRO A 88 10.12 5.91 -8.65
CA PRO A 88 9.02 4.98 -8.47
C PRO A 88 9.11 3.83 -9.47
N LEU A 89 8.78 2.63 -9.01
CA LEU A 89 8.62 1.44 -9.86
C LEU A 89 7.41 1.58 -10.79
N ALA A 90 6.36 2.26 -10.31
CA ALA A 90 5.17 2.59 -11.09
C ALA A 90 4.49 3.85 -10.53
N GLU A 91 3.91 4.66 -11.42
CA GLU A 91 3.01 5.74 -11.03
C GLU A 91 1.69 5.18 -10.49
N ALA A 92 0.93 6.03 -9.78
CA ALA A 92 -0.39 5.65 -9.32
C ALA A 92 -1.32 5.36 -10.52
N PRO A 93 -2.17 4.32 -10.45
CA PRO A 93 -3.15 4.08 -11.49
C PRO A 93 -4.15 5.24 -11.55
N PRO A 94 -4.72 5.54 -12.74
CA PRO A 94 -5.80 6.50 -12.84
C PRO A 94 -6.99 6.07 -11.97
N PRO A 95 -7.76 7.04 -11.43
CA PRO A 95 -8.97 6.77 -10.67
C PRO A 95 -10.04 6.04 -11.49
#